data_AF-A0A7S2SE01-F1
#
_entry.id   AF-A0A7S2SE01-F1
#
_cell.length_a   1.000
_cell.length_b   1.000
_cell.length_c   1.000
_cell.angle_alpha   90.00
_cell.angle_beta   90.00
_cell.angle_gamma   90.00
#
_symmetry.space_group_name_H-M   'P 1'
#
loop_
_entity.id
_entity.type
_entity.pdbx_description
1 polymer ?
#
loop_
_entity_poly.entity_id
_entity_poly.type
_entity_poly.pdbx_seq_one_letter_code
_entity_poly.pdbx_strand_id
1 'polypeptide(L)'
;SSSSSLDEFDDDTYLTLEDQDYSRARTMVPQPSSRPPWENASSCYACRKLFNPTLLRHHCRLCGRSYCQPHSSWSHKLPHLAYNPDVPERVCSECKHIL
;
A
#
# COMPACT_ATOMS: atom_id res chain seq x y z
N SER A 1 -34.62 56.62 1.56
CA SER A 1 -33.83 56.59 2.79
C SER A 1 -33.63 55.16 3.18
N SER A 2 -32.36 54.79 3.27
CA SER A 2 -31.81 53.47 3.55
C SER A 2 -32.29 52.90 4.88
N SER A 3 -32.26 51.57 4.99
CA SER A 3 -31.65 50.90 6.15
C SER A 3 -31.28 49.48 5.73
N SER A 4 -29.98 49.29 5.55
CA SER A 4 -29.32 48.01 5.30
C SER A 4 -29.40 47.15 6.57
N SER A 5 -29.92 45.93 6.45
CA SER A 5 -29.73 44.91 7.48
C SER A 5 -28.37 44.27 7.22
N LEU A 6 -27.42 44.58 8.11
CA LEU A 6 -26.10 43.97 8.12
C LEU A 6 -26.26 42.46 8.36
N ASP A 7 -25.67 41.69 7.47
CA ASP A 7 -25.53 40.24 7.58
C ASP A 7 -24.69 39.94 8.83
N GLU A 8 -25.32 39.44 9.90
CA GLU A 8 -24.60 38.80 11.01
C GLU A 8 -24.08 37.45 10.51
N PHE A 9 -22.87 37.46 9.97
CA PHE A 9 -22.14 36.25 9.58
C PHE A 9 -21.58 35.62 10.86
N ASP A 10 -22.33 34.64 11.37
CA ASP A 10 -22.07 33.91 12.61
C ASP A 10 -20.73 33.14 12.51
N ASP A 11 -19.76 33.43 13.38
CA ASP A 11 -18.40 32.85 13.45
C ASP A 11 -18.39 31.31 13.57
N ASP A 12 -19.44 30.75 14.18
CA ASP A 12 -19.69 29.31 14.31
C ASP A 12 -19.91 28.62 12.95
N THR A 13 -20.40 29.35 11.93
CA THR A 13 -20.62 28.77 10.60
C THR A 13 -19.32 28.55 9.82
N TYR A 14 -18.27 29.33 10.10
CA TYR A 14 -16.97 29.19 9.45
C TYR A 14 -16.18 27.99 10.03
N LEU A 15 -16.15 27.87 11.36
CA LEU A 15 -15.47 26.77 12.06
C LEU A 15 -16.03 25.39 11.67
N THR A 16 -17.36 25.29 11.49
CA THR A 16 -18.02 24.05 11.09
C THR A 16 -17.77 23.64 9.63
N LEU A 17 -17.51 24.60 8.74
CA LEU A 17 -17.18 24.35 7.33
C LEU A 17 -15.74 23.83 7.18
N GLU A 18 -14.77 24.42 7.90
CA GLU A 18 -13.37 23.94 7.88
C GLU A 18 -13.25 22.49 8.40
N ASP A 19 -13.97 22.14 9.47
CA ASP A 19 -14.02 20.77 10.01
C ASP A 19 -14.67 19.77 9.02
N GLN A 20 -15.69 20.22 8.29
CA GLN A 20 -16.33 19.42 7.24
C GLN A 20 -15.43 19.22 6.02
N ASP A 21 -14.69 20.23 5.59
CA ASP A 21 -13.76 20.12 4.48
C ASP A 21 -12.52 19.30 4.85
N TYR A 22 -12.02 19.43 6.08
CA TYR A 22 -10.95 18.59 6.61
C TYR A 22 -11.35 17.11 6.69
N SER A 23 -12.55 16.83 7.21
CA SER A 23 -13.07 15.46 7.28
C SER A 23 -13.32 14.86 5.90
N ARG A 24 -13.84 15.64 4.95
CA ARG A 24 -13.96 15.24 3.54
C ARG A 24 -12.62 14.96 2.89
N ALA A 25 -11.63 15.84 3.04
CA ALA A 25 -10.29 15.65 2.51
C ALA A 25 -9.63 14.38 3.07
N ARG A 26 -9.86 14.06 4.34
CA ARG A 26 -9.35 12.82 4.97
C ARG A 26 -9.90 11.55 4.34
N THR A 27 -11.16 11.55 3.89
CA THR A 27 -11.77 10.40 3.21
C THR A 27 -11.26 10.18 1.78
N MET A 28 -10.52 11.13 1.20
CA MET A 28 -9.95 11.03 -0.15
C MET A 28 -8.58 10.34 -0.19
N VAL A 29 -7.97 10.03 0.97
CA VAL A 29 -6.68 9.31 1.00
C VAL A 29 -6.90 7.87 0.53
N PRO A 30 -6.23 7.41 -0.54
CA PRO A 30 -6.31 6.03 -0.98
C PRO A 30 -5.90 5.10 0.15
N GLN A 31 -6.80 4.23 0.59
CA GLN A 31 -6.49 3.23 1.59
C GLN A 31 -5.46 2.25 1.02
N PRO A 32 -4.44 1.86 1.81
CA PRO A 32 -3.48 0.86 1.35
C PRO A 32 -4.23 -0.44 1.00
N SER A 33 -3.94 -0.96 -0.19
CA SER A 33 -4.52 -2.21 -0.67
C SER A 33 -4.09 -3.38 0.22
N SER A 34 -4.94 -4.41 0.33
CA SER A 34 -4.63 -5.60 1.12
C SER A 34 -3.46 -6.38 0.50
N ARG A 35 -2.57 -6.90 1.34
CA ARG A 35 -1.45 -7.76 0.94
C ARG A 35 -1.95 -8.98 0.15
N PRO A 36 -1.24 -9.39 -0.93
CA PRO A 36 -1.62 -10.57 -1.68
C PRO A 36 -1.49 -11.83 -0.82
N PRO A 37 -2.36 -12.84 -1.01
CA PRO A 37 -2.20 -14.12 -0.35
C PRO A 37 -0.92 -14.80 -0.82
N TRP A 38 -0.26 -15.51 0.09
CA TRP A 38 0.93 -16.29 -0.23
C TRP A 38 0.56 -17.59 -0.93
N GLU A 39 1.12 -17.80 -2.11
CA GLU A 39 0.98 -19.04 -2.86
C GLU A 39 1.80 -20.16 -2.18
N ASN A 40 1.27 -21.38 -2.14
CA ASN A 40 1.98 -22.55 -1.59
C ASN A 40 2.44 -23.52 -2.70
N ALA A 41 3.17 -23.02 -3.70
CA ALA A 41 3.60 -23.85 -4.84
C ALA A 41 4.75 -24.79 -4.46
N SER A 42 4.82 -25.98 -5.08
CA SER A 42 5.90 -26.95 -4.86
C SER A 42 7.22 -26.59 -5.58
N SER A 43 7.19 -25.63 -6.51
CA SER A 43 8.35 -25.19 -7.28
C SER A 43 8.48 -23.68 -7.35
N CYS A 44 9.68 -23.18 -7.61
CA CYS A 44 9.91 -21.76 -7.89
C CYS A 44 9.17 -21.32 -9.16
N TYR A 45 8.45 -20.21 -9.11
CA TYR A 45 7.70 -19.67 -10.23
C TYR A 45 8.58 -19.37 -11.46
N ALA A 46 9.78 -18.82 -11.23
CA ALA A 46 10.72 -18.43 -12.29
C ALA A 46 11.47 -19.62 -12.91
N CYS A 47 12.17 -20.43 -12.12
CA CYS A 47 13.04 -21.49 -12.64
C CYS A 47 12.48 -22.92 -12.55
N ARG A 48 11.27 -23.08 -11.98
CA ARG A 48 10.57 -24.37 -11.84
C ARG A 48 11.30 -25.45 -11.03
N LYS A 49 12.41 -25.12 -10.36
CA LYS A 49 13.06 -26.04 -9.40
C LYS A 49 12.14 -26.32 -8.22
N LEU A 50 12.00 -27.60 -7.86
CA LEU A 50 11.20 -28.05 -6.72
C LEU A 50 11.85 -27.61 -5.40
N PHE A 51 11.04 -27.04 -4.52
CA PHE A 51 11.47 -26.75 -3.16
C PHE A 51 11.74 -28.03 -2.40
N ASN A 52 12.74 -27.97 -1.54
CA ASN A 52 13.19 -29.08 -0.70
C ASN A 52 13.92 -28.49 0.52
N PRO A 53 14.38 -29.31 1.49
CA PRO A 53 15.02 -28.78 2.70
C PRO A 53 16.25 -27.90 2.47
N THR A 54 16.94 -27.99 1.31
CA THR A 54 18.08 -27.13 0.96
C THR A 54 17.70 -25.98 0.02
N LEU A 55 16.61 -26.12 -0.74
CA LEU A 55 16.01 -25.06 -1.56
C LEU A 55 14.71 -24.56 -0.92
N LEU A 56 14.84 -23.60 -0.02
CA LEU A 56 13.71 -23.03 0.72
C LEU A 56 12.77 -22.22 -0.18
N ARG A 57 11.50 -22.19 0.22
CA ARG A 57 10.45 -21.38 -0.40
C ARG A 57 10.47 -19.97 0.20
N HIS A 58 10.39 -18.97 -0.66
CA HIS A 58 10.23 -17.57 -0.31
C HIS A 58 9.08 -16.96 -1.10
N HIS A 59 8.44 -15.93 -0.54
CA HIS A 59 7.33 -15.24 -1.20
C HIS A 59 7.72 -13.82 -1.58
N CYS A 60 7.29 -13.39 -2.77
CA CYS A 60 7.32 -11.99 -3.16
C CYS A 60 6.18 -11.25 -2.43
N ARG A 61 6.47 -10.16 -1.72
CA ARG A 61 5.46 -9.39 -1.00
C ARG A 61 4.55 -8.55 -1.91
N LEU A 62 4.98 -8.27 -3.14
CA LEU A 62 4.16 -7.56 -4.14
C LEU A 62 3.15 -8.49 -4.84
N CYS A 63 3.56 -9.69 -5.26
CA CYS A 63 2.71 -10.57 -6.07
C CYS A 63 2.27 -11.88 -5.41
N GLY A 64 2.78 -12.21 -4.22
CA GLY A 64 2.38 -13.39 -3.43
C GLY A 64 2.93 -14.75 -3.91
N ARG A 65 3.54 -14.83 -5.10
CA ARG A 65 4.05 -16.09 -5.68
C ARG A 65 5.25 -16.68 -4.94
N SER A 66 5.45 -17.99 -5.10
CA SER A 66 6.56 -18.75 -4.52
C SER A 66 7.84 -18.72 -5.37
N TYR A 67 8.97 -18.37 -4.77
CA TYR A 67 10.30 -18.29 -5.39
C TYR A 67 11.37 -18.95 -4.53
N CYS A 68 12.48 -19.33 -5.15
CA CYS A 68 13.70 -19.63 -4.41
C CYS A 68 14.51 -18.34 -4.14
N GLN A 69 15.51 -18.44 -3.26
CA GLN A 69 16.35 -17.31 -2.85
C GLN A 69 16.91 -16.49 -4.04
N PRO A 70 17.53 -17.08 -5.09
CA PRO A 70 18.13 -16.29 -6.16
C PRO A 70 17.12 -15.53 -7.03
N HIS A 71 15.86 -15.99 -7.13
CA HIS A 71 14.82 -15.30 -7.92
C HIS A 71 14.00 -14.32 -7.09
N SER A 72 14.33 -14.17 -5.81
CA SER A 72 13.65 -13.26 -4.88
C SER A 72 14.62 -12.59 -3.91
N SER A 73 15.86 -12.36 -4.33
CA SER A 73 16.91 -11.76 -3.50
C SER A 73 16.79 -10.24 -3.37
N TRP A 74 15.87 -9.61 -4.09
CA TRP A 74 15.66 -8.17 -4.08
C TRP A 74 14.69 -7.74 -2.99
N SER A 75 14.76 -6.45 -2.65
CA SER A 75 13.84 -5.82 -1.70
C SER A 75 13.37 -4.45 -2.19
N HIS A 76 12.17 -4.05 -1.75
CA HIS A 76 11.58 -2.75 -2.02
C HIS A 76 10.57 -2.36 -0.93
N LYS A 77 10.40 -1.07 -0.68
CA LYS A 77 9.41 -0.55 0.28
C LYS A 77 8.02 -0.63 -0.35
N LEU A 78 7.04 -1.19 0.36
CA LEU A 78 5.68 -1.41 -0.17
C LEU A 78 4.59 -0.70 0.66
N PRO A 79 4.65 0.64 0.83
CA PRO A 79 3.71 1.36 1.69
C PRO A 79 2.25 1.25 1.20
N HIS A 80 2.04 1.08 -0.10
CA HIS A 80 0.72 0.91 -0.72
C HIS A 80 0.06 -0.45 -0.42
N LEU A 81 0.79 -1.40 0.16
CA LEU A 81 0.31 -2.74 0.56
C LEU A 81 0.25 -2.92 2.07
N ALA A 82 0.14 -1.81 2.83
CA ALA A 82 0.09 -1.84 4.30
C ALA A 82 1.34 -2.48 4.95
N TYR A 83 2.50 -2.40 4.29
CA TYR A 83 3.80 -2.66 4.92
C TYR A 83 4.35 -1.37 5.55
N ASN A 84 5.29 -1.53 6.48
CA ASN A 84 5.99 -0.39 7.06
C ASN A 84 6.74 0.39 5.96
N PRO A 85 6.54 1.71 5.82
CA PRO A 85 7.14 2.53 4.77
C PRO A 85 8.68 2.59 4.85
N ASP A 86 9.27 2.29 6.00
CA ASP A 86 10.72 2.37 6.22
C ASP A 86 11.44 1.03 6.06
N VAL A 87 10.68 -0.07 6.01
CA VAL A 87 11.23 -1.42 5.94
C VAL A 87 11.11 -1.96 4.52
N PRO A 88 12.21 -2.27 3.82
CA PRO A 88 12.16 -2.88 2.51
C PRO A 88 11.78 -4.37 2.63
N GLU A 89 10.76 -4.77 1.88
CA GLU A 89 10.23 -6.12 1.85
C GLU A 89 10.76 -6.90 0.64
N ARG A 90 10.85 -8.23 0.79
CA ARG A 90 11.34 -9.13 -0.27
C ARG A 90 10.45 -9.10 -1.51
N VAL A 91 11.05 -8.94 -2.69
CA VAL A 91 10.37 -9.00 -3.98
C VAL A 91 11.10 -9.91 -4.97
N CYS A 92 10.38 -10.48 -5.93
CA CYS A 92 11.00 -11.17 -7.06
C CYS A 92 11.66 -10.18 -8.03
N SER A 93 12.53 -10.68 -8.91
CA SER A 93 13.19 -9.86 -9.95
C SER A 93 12.20 -9.09 -10.81
N GLU A 94 11.13 -9.75 -11.28
CA GLU A 94 10.11 -9.14 -12.13
C GLU A 94 9.42 -7.96 -11.42
N CYS A 95 8.97 -8.17 -10.19
CA CYS A 95 8.36 -7.10 -9.39
C CYS A 95 9.35 -5.97 -9.11
N LYS A 96 10.63 -6.28 -8.91
CA LYS A 96 11.66 -5.28 -8.70
C LYS A 96 11.90 -4.39 -9.93
N HIS A 97 11.68 -4.90 -11.14
CA HIS A 97 11.85 -4.13 -12.38
C HIS A 97 10.67 -3.19 -12.67
N ILE A 98 9.51 -3.43 -12.05
CA ILE A 98 8.29 -2.63 -12.24
C ILE A 98 8.19 -1.49 -11.21
N LEU A 99 8.84 -1.65 -10.05
CA LEU A 99 8.87 -0.69 -8.93
C LEU A 99 10.06 0.27 -9.02
#